data_AF-H1G0V0-F1
#
_entry.id   AF-H1G0V0-F1
#
_cell.length_a   1.000
_cell.length_b   1.000
_cell.length_c   1.000
_cell.angle_alpha   90.00
_cell.angle_beta   90.00
_cell.angle_gamma   90.00
#
_symmetry.space_group_name_H-M   'P 1'
#
loop_
_entity.id
_entity.type
_entity.pdbx_description
1 polymer ?
#
loop_
_entity_poly.entity_id
_entity_poly.type
_entity_poly.pdbx_seq_one_letter_code
_entity_poly.pdbx_strand_id
1 'polypeptide(L)'
;MTRIIKNMSRLMSLALKTLESPARRAPDANPVAEAVTRACRHGDFGSARLSFLKLAGQSQIRVLQTMDDRSIRRLTLGLPDATLARLCAQGPAPLTETIVRSLPEGRRRGVSLMCEQHRRHQA
;
A
#
# COMPACT_ATOMS: atom_id res chain seq x y z
N MET A 1 -37.49 -5.75 33.89
CA MET A 1 -36.80 -4.53 33.38
C MET A 1 -35.33 -4.84 33.11
N THR A 2 -34.98 -5.53 32.01
CA THR A 2 -33.59 -6.04 31.81
C THR A 2 -33.19 -6.28 30.35
N ARG A 3 -33.85 -5.64 29.37
CA ARG A 3 -33.50 -5.79 27.93
C ARG A 3 -32.88 -4.54 27.29
N ILE A 4 -33.03 -3.37 27.90
CA ILE A 4 -32.60 -2.09 27.32
C ILE A 4 -31.07 -1.89 27.47
N ILE A 5 -30.48 -2.38 28.57
CA ILE A 5 -29.06 -2.15 28.89
C ILE A 5 -28.12 -2.91 27.92
N LYS A 6 -28.51 -4.11 27.45
CA LYS A 6 -27.68 -4.93 26.54
C LYS A 6 -27.52 -4.34 25.13
N ASN A 7 -28.46 -3.52 24.67
CA ASN A 7 -28.38 -2.92 23.33
C ASN A 7 -27.42 -1.72 23.27
N MET A 8 -27.31 -0.96 24.35
CA MET A 8 -26.38 0.17 24.46
C MET A 8 -24.92 -0.27 24.38
N SER A 9 -24.56 -1.41 24.99
CA SER A 9 -23.19 -1.94 24.97
C SER A 9 -22.77 -2.37 23.57
N ARG A 10 -23.70 -2.90 22.77
CA ARG A 10 -23.43 -3.30 21.38
C ARG A 10 -23.24 -2.10 20.45
N LEU A 11 -24.00 -1.03 20.66
CA LEU A 11 -23.83 0.21 19.90
C LEU A 11 -22.49 0.89 20.18
N MET A 12 -22.06 0.93 21.44
CA MET A 12 -20.74 1.46 21.82
C MET A 12 -19.58 0.62 21.25
N SER A 13 -19.72 -0.72 21.24
CA SER A 13 -18.70 -1.60 20.65
C SER A 13 -18.63 -1.46 19.12
N LEU A 14 -19.77 -1.25 18.43
CA LEU A 14 -19.77 -0.99 16.99
C LEU A 14 -19.11 0.36 16.67
N ALA A 15 -19.42 1.40 17.45
CA ALA A 15 -18.86 2.74 17.28
C ALA A 15 -17.33 2.77 17.47
N LEU A 16 -16.82 2.05 18.47
CA LEU A 16 -15.38 1.90 18.70
C LEU A 16 -14.71 1.08 17.59
N LYS A 17 -15.36 0.03 17.09
CA LYS A 17 -14.82 -0.79 15.99
C LYS A 17 -14.77 -0.04 14.65
N THR A 18 -15.60 1.00 14.46
CA THR A 18 -15.50 1.92 13.32
C THR A 18 -14.42 3.00 13.46
N LEU A 19 -14.01 3.34 14.68
CA LEU A 19 -12.93 4.32 14.93
C LEU A 19 -11.54 3.70 14.76
N GLU A 20 -11.45 2.38 14.79
CA GLU A 20 -10.24 1.60 14.50
C GLU A 20 -10.10 1.25 13.01
N SER A 21 -10.87 1.89 12.13
CA SER A 21 -10.52 1.92 10.71
C SER A 21 -9.44 2.99 10.56
N PRO A 22 -8.20 2.65 10.20
CA PRO A 22 -7.16 3.64 10.02
C PRO A 22 -7.68 4.63 8.99
N ALA A 23 -7.62 5.91 9.35
CA ALA A 23 -8.02 7.04 8.55
C ALA A 23 -7.83 6.74 7.05
N ARG A 24 -8.94 6.51 6.33
CA ARG A 24 -8.95 6.66 4.88
C ARG A 24 -8.66 8.13 4.64
N ARG A 25 -7.38 8.49 4.63
CA ARG A 25 -6.89 9.79 4.17
C ARG A 25 -7.57 10.02 2.83
N ALA A 26 -8.29 11.14 2.73
CA ALA A 26 -8.93 11.55 1.50
C ALA A 26 -7.91 11.38 0.35
N PRO A 27 -8.26 10.70 -0.75
CA PRO A 27 -7.35 10.56 -1.86
C PRO A 27 -7.01 11.98 -2.32
N ASP A 28 -5.73 12.35 -2.28
CA ASP A 28 -5.23 13.40 -3.16
C ASP A 28 -5.82 13.10 -4.54
N ALA A 29 -6.59 14.03 -5.10
CA ALA A 29 -7.36 13.86 -6.34
C ALA A 29 -6.44 13.79 -7.56
N ASN A 30 -5.50 12.84 -7.54
CA ASN A 30 -4.68 12.48 -8.68
C ASN A 30 -5.47 11.45 -9.48
N PRO A 31 -5.99 11.80 -10.66
CA PRO A 31 -6.82 10.89 -11.46
C PRO A 31 -6.07 9.61 -11.85
N VAL A 32 -4.74 9.65 -11.92
CA VAL A 32 -3.90 8.48 -12.19
C VAL A 32 -3.83 7.55 -10.97
N ALA A 33 -3.83 8.08 -9.75
CA ALA A 33 -3.88 7.29 -8.53
C ALA A 33 -5.22 6.53 -8.42
N GLU A 34 -6.34 7.21 -8.72
CA GLU A 34 -7.65 6.57 -8.77
C GLU A 34 -7.73 5.47 -9.84
N ALA A 35 -7.13 5.71 -11.01
CA ALA A 35 -7.06 4.72 -12.08
C ALA A 35 -6.30 3.45 -11.63
N VAL A 36 -5.20 3.59 -10.88
CA VAL A 36 -4.47 2.45 -10.30
C VAL A 36 -5.35 1.69 -9.32
N THR A 37 -6.00 2.38 -8.38
CA THR A 37 -6.85 1.73 -7.38
C THR A 37 -8.04 1.02 -8.04
N ARG A 38 -8.66 1.65 -9.04
CA ARG A 38 -9.78 1.07 -9.80
C ARG A 38 -9.34 -0.17 -10.58
N ALA A 39 -8.22 -0.09 -11.31
CA ALA A 39 -7.68 -1.21 -12.06
C ALA A 39 -7.34 -2.40 -11.14
N CYS A 40 -6.72 -2.14 -9.98
CA CYS A 40 -6.46 -3.18 -8.96
C CYS A 40 -7.75 -3.84 -8.46
N ARG A 41 -8.82 -3.07 -8.22
CA ARG A 41 -10.13 -3.59 -7.77
C ARG A 41 -10.80 -4.48 -8.83
N HIS A 42 -10.63 -4.16 -10.11
CA HIS A 42 -11.12 -4.99 -11.23
C HIS A 42 -10.20 -6.14 -11.58
N GLY A 43 -9.06 -6.29 -10.91
CA GLY A 43 -8.10 -7.35 -11.17
C GLY A 43 -7.18 -7.11 -12.37
N ASP A 44 -7.25 -5.94 -13.01
CA ASP A 44 -6.37 -5.55 -14.12
C ASP A 44 -5.05 -4.98 -13.60
N PHE A 45 -4.18 -5.89 -13.15
CA PHE A 45 -2.85 -5.51 -12.66
C PHE A 45 -1.89 -5.11 -13.78
N GLY A 46 -2.18 -5.41 -15.05
CA GLY A 46 -1.37 -4.95 -16.18
C GLY A 46 -1.47 -3.43 -16.32
N SER A 47 -2.69 -2.94 -16.51
CA SER A 47 -2.98 -1.51 -16.62
C SER A 47 -2.65 -0.75 -15.33
N ALA A 48 -2.87 -1.37 -14.16
CA ALA A 48 -2.52 -0.78 -12.88
C ALA A 48 -1.01 -0.50 -12.79
N ARG A 49 -0.14 -1.42 -13.22
CA ARG A 49 1.32 -1.21 -13.19
C ARG A 49 1.76 -0.10 -14.13
N LEU A 50 1.23 -0.07 -15.35
CA LEU A 50 1.55 0.98 -16.32
C LEU A 50 1.14 2.37 -15.79
N SER A 51 -0.05 2.47 -15.22
CA SER A 51 -0.54 3.72 -14.61
C SER A 51 0.28 4.10 -13.38
N PHE A 52 0.65 3.10 -12.56
CA PHE A 52 1.47 3.31 -11.37
C PHE A 52 2.88 3.81 -11.72
N LEU A 53 3.50 3.29 -12.78
CA LEU A 53 4.82 3.75 -13.22
C LEU A 53 4.82 5.18 -13.76
N LYS A 54 3.67 5.70 -14.19
CA LYS A 54 3.51 7.11 -14.61
C LYS A 54 3.40 8.09 -13.43
N LEU A 55 3.15 7.59 -12.22
CA LEU A 55 3.05 8.43 -11.02
C LEU A 55 4.43 8.92 -10.57
N ALA A 56 4.47 10.14 -10.03
CA ALA A 56 5.64 10.62 -9.30
C ALA A 56 5.93 9.73 -8.08
N GLY A 57 7.20 9.64 -7.67
CA GLY A 57 7.65 8.71 -6.62
C GLY A 57 6.89 8.85 -5.29
N GLN A 58 6.59 10.08 -4.86
CA GLN A 58 5.79 10.31 -3.64
C GLN A 58 4.33 9.87 -3.81
N SER A 59 3.75 10.06 -4.99
CA SER A 59 2.39 9.57 -5.28
C SER A 59 2.33 8.05 -5.33
N GLN A 60 3.38 7.38 -5.83
CA GLN A 60 3.50 5.92 -5.79
C GLN A 60 3.44 5.39 -4.36
N ILE A 61 4.20 6.00 -3.44
CA ILE A 61 4.20 5.63 -2.01
C ILE A 61 2.81 5.85 -1.39
N ARG A 62 2.17 7.00 -1.63
CA ARG A 62 0.83 7.29 -1.12
C ARG A 62 -0.21 6.28 -1.61
N VAL A 63 -0.18 5.94 -2.90
CA VAL A 63 -1.09 4.92 -3.46
C VAL A 63 -0.89 3.59 -2.75
N LEU A 64 0.35 3.12 -2.59
CA LEU A 64 0.63 1.86 -1.91
C LEU A 64 0.16 1.87 -0.45
N GLN A 65 0.29 2.98 0.27
CA GLN A 65 -0.18 3.11 1.66
C GLN A 65 -1.71 2.99 1.80
N THR A 66 -2.47 3.26 0.73
CA THR A 66 -3.94 3.16 0.74
C THR A 66 -4.46 1.78 0.30
N MET A 67 -3.57 0.90 -0.15
CA MET A 67 -3.91 -0.42 -0.67
C MET A 67 -3.79 -1.49 0.41
N ASP A 68 -4.57 -2.56 0.25
CA ASP A 68 -4.43 -3.76 1.06
C ASP A 68 -3.20 -4.60 0.63
N ASP A 69 -2.66 -5.39 1.56
CA ASP A 69 -1.48 -6.24 1.34
C ASP A 69 -1.59 -7.14 0.10
N ARG A 70 -2.77 -7.68 -0.20
CA ARG A 70 -2.98 -8.56 -1.36
C ARG A 70 -2.82 -7.76 -2.65
N SER A 71 -3.40 -6.57 -2.74
CA SER A 71 -3.26 -5.69 -3.90
C SER A 71 -1.82 -5.19 -4.07
N ILE A 72 -1.15 -4.82 -2.97
CA ILE A 72 0.29 -4.45 -2.98
C ILE A 72 1.12 -5.61 -3.52
N ARG A 73 0.90 -6.83 -3.03
CA ARG A 73 1.62 -8.02 -3.51
C ARG A 73 1.42 -8.24 -5.00
N ARG A 74 0.17 -8.21 -5.48
CA ARG A 74 -0.11 -8.45 -6.90
C ARG A 74 0.47 -7.35 -7.79
N LEU A 75 0.44 -6.09 -7.35
CA LEU A 75 1.02 -4.98 -8.09
C LEU A 75 2.56 -5.14 -8.18
N THR A 76 3.22 -5.32 -7.04
CA THR A 76 4.69 -5.35 -6.90
C THR A 76 5.38 -6.50 -7.63
N LEU A 77 4.74 -7.68 -7.76
CA LEU A 77 5.30 -8.83 -8.48
C LEU A 77 5.74 -8.50 -9.92
N GLY A 78 5.05 -7.59 -10.59
CA GLY A 78 5.37 -7.20 -11.98
C GLY A 78 6.10 -5.87 -12.12
N LEU A 79 6.53 -5.24 -11.01
CA LEU A 79 7.28 -3.99 -11.08
C LEU A 79 8.78 -4.26 -11.24
N PRO A 80 9.54 -3.34 -11.87
CA PRO A 80 10.99 -3.44 -11.97
C PRO A 80 11.67 -3.38 -10.60
N ASP A 81 12.76 -4.15 -10.41
CA ASP A 81 13.50 -4.19 -9.14
C ASP A 81 14.03 -2.82 -8.70
N ALA A 82 14.52 -2.01 -9.65
CA ALA A 82 14.98 -0.64 -9.36
C ALA A 82 13.84 0.26 -8.83
N THR A 83 12.62 0.09 -9.35
CA THR A 83 11.46 0.85 -8.85
C THR A 83 11.09 0.41 -7.44
N LEU A 84 11.07 -0.90 -7.19
CA LEU A 84 10.80 -1.46 -5.86
C LEU A 84 11.85 -1.01 -4.85
N ALA A 85 13.12 -1.04 -5.22
CA ALA A 85 14.23 -0.60 -4.37
C ALA A 85 14.12 0.88 -3.99
N ARG A 86 13.80 1.75 -4.96
CA ARG A 86 13.55 3.17 -4.69
C ARG A 86 12.38 3.40 -3.74
N LEU A 87 11.27 2.67 -3.95
CA LEU A 87 10.10 2.75 -3.08
C LEU A 87 10.40 2.26 -1.66
N CYS A 88 11.19 1.19 -1.52
CA CYS A 88 11.64 0.69 -0.22
C CYS A 88 12.61 1.65 0.50
N ALA A 89 13.40 2.41 -0.26
CA ALA A 89 14.34 3.39 0.29
C ALA A 89 13.61 4.63 0.82
N GLN A 90 12.58 5.09 0.10
CA GLN A 90 11.85 6.34 0.40
C GLN A 90 10.56 6.12 1.20
N GLY A 91 10.01 4.90 1.17
CA GLY A 91 8.78 4.54 1.85
C GLY A 91 8.98 4.27 3.35
N PRO A 92 7.90 4.33 4.14
CA PRO A 92 7.98 4.00 5.56
C PRO A 92 8.26 2.51 5.78
N ALA A 93 8.88 2.16 6.90
CA ALA A 93 9.31 0.80 7.21
C ALA A 93 8.21 -0.28 7.04
N PRO A 94 6.95 -0.08 7.50
CA PRO A 94 5.90 -1.09 7.33
C PRO A 94 5.57 -1.37 5.86
N LEU A 95 5.57 -0.34 5.00
CA LEU A 95 5.32 -0.52 3.58
C LEU A 95 6.48 -1.28 2.93
N THR A 96 7.71 -0.91 3.27
CA THR A 96 8.92 -1.58 2.78
C THR A 96 8.91 -3.06 3.13
N GLU A 97 8.53 -3.42 4.34
CA GLU A 97 8.41 -4.81 4.76
C GLU A 97 7.35 -5.57 3.94
N THR A 98 6.17 -4.98 3.74
CA THR A 98 5.11 -5.58 2.91
C THR A 98 5.58 -5.79 1.47
N ILE A 99 6.28 -4.82 0.88
CA ILE A 99 6.85 -4.93 -0.47
C ILE A 99 7.86 -6.08 -0.51
N VAL A 100 8.85 -6.11 0.38
CA VAL A 100 9.90 -7.14 0.38
C VAL A 100 9.31 -8.54 0.61
N ARG A 101 8.38 -8.69 1.57
CA ARG A 101 7.70 -9.96 1.85
C ARG A 101 6.89 -10.46 0.65
N SER A 102 6.35 -9.56 -0.15
CA SER A 102 5.57 -9.88 -1.35
C SER A 102 6.40 -10.46 -2.49
N LEU A 103 7.71 -10.21 -2.51
CA LEU A 103 8.60 -10.66 -3.58
C LEU A 103 9.00 -12.13 -3.43
N PRO A 104 9.24 -12.83 -4.55
CA PRO A 104 9.90 -14.13 -4.54
C PRO A 104 11.31 -14.04 -3.95
N GLU A 105 11.75 -15.10 -3.27
CA GLU A 105 13.04 -15.11 -2.55
C GLU A 105 14.22 -14.67 -3.41
N GLY A 106 14.29 -15.15 -4.66
CA GLY A 106 15.36 -14.79 -5.60
C GLY A 106 15.46 -13.29 -5.92
N ARG A 107 14.37 -12.53 -5.77
CA ARG A 107 14.34 -11.07 -5.99
C ARG A 107 14.53 -10.26 -4.72
N ARG A 108 14.19 -10.82 -3.55
CA ARG A 108 14.28 -10.11 -2.25
C ARG A 108 15.68 -9.56 -2.01
N ARG A 109 16.71 -10.39 -2.22
CA ARG A 109 18.10 -10.03 -1.94
C ARG A 109 18.57 -8.88 -2.84
N GLY A 110 18.26 -8.93 -4.14
CA GLY A 110 18.59 -7.88 -5.09
C GLY A 110 17.93 -6.54 -4.76
N VAL A 111 16.62 -6.55 -4.49
CA VAL A 111 15.88 -5.33 -4.12
C VAL A 111 16.38 -4.75 -2.80
N SER A 112 16.70 -5.57 -1.80
CA SER A 112 17.26 -5.09 -0.52
C SER A 112 18.63 -4.41 -0.69
N LEU A 113 19.53 -4.98 -1.50
CA LEU A 113 20.84 -4.37 -1.79
C LEU A 113 20.69 -3.03 -2.51
N MET A 114 19.85 -2.97 -3.54
CA MET A 114 19.57 -1.73 -4.26
C MET A 114 18.92 -0.70 -3.35
N CYS A 115 18.00 -1.11 -2.46
CA CYS A 115 17.35 -0.23 -1.50
C CYS A 115 18.37 0.43 -0.55
N GLU A 116 19.28 -0.38 0.00
CA GLU A 116 20.37 0.09 0.85
C GLU A 116 21.28 1.08 0.12
N GLN A 117 21.64 0.77 -1.13
CA GLN A 117 22.39 1.68 -1.98
C GLN A 117 21.65 3.01 -2.16
N HIS A 118 20.35 2.98 -2.50
CA HIS A 118 19.56 4.20 -2.67
C HIS A 118 19.49 5.05 -1.40
N ARG A 119 19.43 4.44 -0.20
CA ARG A 119 19.46 5.19 1.07
C ARG A 119 20.79 5.90 1.29
N ARG A 120 21.91 5.23 1.00
CA ARG A 120 23.26 5.81 1.15
C ARG A 120 23.52 6.98 0.20
N HIS A 121 22.95 6.95 -1.00
CA HIS A 121 23.07 8.06 -1.95
C HIS A 121 22.09 9.22 -1.69
N GLN A 122 21.13 9.05 -0.77
CA GLN A 122 20.15 10.08 -0.40
C GLN A 122 20.43 10.69 0.98
N ALA A 123 21.44 10.20 1.69
CA ALA A 123 21.97 10.76 2.95
C ALA A 123 23.14 11.71 2.65
#